data_AF-A0A7W2L0Z9-F1
#
_entry.id   AF-A0A7W2L0Z9-F1
#
_cell.length_a   1.000
_cell.length_b   1.000
_cell.length_c   1.000
_cell.angle_alpha   90.00
_cell.angle_beta   90.00
_cell.angle_gamma   90.00
#
_symmetry.space_group_name_H-M   'P 1'
#
loop_
_entity.id
_entity.type
_entity.pdbx_description
1 polymer ?
#
loop_
_entity_poly.entity_id
_entity_poly.type
_entity_poly.pdbx_seq_one_letter_code
_entity_poly.pdbx_strand_id
1 'polypeptide(L)'
;MNRIWTNLLTASLMSLTMTAHAATLLVGSYTDGASQGIYRYAFDSKTGHIDPAPLQVVKSVSPSWLVLSADQRQLFAVNETPQGHVSSFSISGKGEITPLNQVATRGDEPTHASLSRDQRYLFVANYAVAPDPGGSLVVVPVAKDGKLKAVVQQARHKPSGVDPERQAGAHVHSLVLSPDGSHLYACDLGADRVFIYRYDGASSDRPLTPAIPASVELPPGSGPRHLLFDAKGQHAYLTLEMSAEVVMFDVQNDALLERQRLPLTEHKEAAARAAGGVHLSADGRFLYVSNRGTANEIVVFRVSKDDGQLALLQRRTVEGDHPREFALDPSENFLLVANQKSNQIVVMRRDPRTGMLGETVQTLPQEAPSDLKFIE
;
A
#
# COMPACT_ATOMS: atom_id res chain seq x y z
N MET A 1 50.83 29.82 -53.52
CA MET A 1 50.46 30.31 -52.16
C MET A 1 49.25 29.52 -51.69
N ASN A 2 49.46 28.40 -51.01
CA ASN A 2 48.39 27.55 -50.46
C ASN A 2 48.10 28.01 -49.03
N ARG A 3 46.87 28.47 -48.75
CA ARG A 3 46.40 28.74 -47.39
C ARG A 3 45.36 27.69 -47.01
N ILE A 4 45.77 26.81 -46.09
CA ILE A 4 44.93 25.86 -45.37
C ILE A 4 44.16 26.67 -44.31
N TRP A 5 42.83 26.58 -44.32
CA TRP A 5 41.98 27.09 -43.24
C TRP A 5 41.56 25.93 -42.35
N THR A 6 42.09 25.89 -41.14
CA THR A 6 41.68 25.01 -40.06
C THR A 6 40.46 25.62 -39.36
N ASN A 7 39.29 25.00 -39.50
CA ASN A 7 38.13 25.31 -38.66
C ASN A 7 38.26 24.56 -37.34
N LEU A 8 38.48 25.29 -36.24
CA LEU A 8 38.29 24.76 -34.89
C LEU A 8 36.78 24.74 -34.57
N LEU A 9 36.21 23.55 -34.38
CA LEU A 9 34.95 23.39 -33.67
C LEU A 9 35.22 23.43 -32.17
N THR A 10 34.80 24.50 -31.51
CA THR A 10 34.66 24.54 -30.05
C THR A 10 33.37 23.82 -29.67
N ALA A 11 33.49 22.57 -29.22
CA ALA A 11 32.38 21.86 -28.59
C ALA A 11 32.16 22.41 -27.17
N SER A 12 31.08 23.15 -26.98
CA SER A 12 30.65 23.61 -25.66
C SER A 12 30.02 22.45 -24.91
N LEU A 13 30.73 21.87 -23.93
CA LEU A 13 30.12 20.93 -22.98
C LEU A 13 29.14 21.70 -22.09
N MET A 14 27.85 21.59 -22.38
CA MET A 14 26.82 21.86 -21.38
C MET A 14 26.85 20.70 -20.37
N SER A 15 27.48 20.94 -19.24
CA SER A 15 27.32 20.11 -18.04
C SER A 15 25.87 20.27 -17.55
N LEU A 16 25.00 19.33 -17.92
CA LEU A 16 23.75 19.12 -17.19
C LEU A 16 24.10 18.64 -15.78
N THR A 17 24.09 19.56 -14.83
CA THR A 17 24.01 19.21 -13.42
C THR A 17 22.63 18.61 -13.20
N MET A 18 22.53 17.28 -13.29
CA MET A 18 21.40 16.57 -12.68
C MET A 18 21.53 16.75 -11.17
N THR A 19 20.87 17.77 -10.62
CA THR A 19 20.57 17.82 -9.20
C THR A 19 19.78 16.56 -8.90
N ALA A 20 20.43 15.61 -8.24
CA ALA A 20 19.74 14.45 -7.68
C ALA A 20 18.65 14.99 -6.77
N HIS A 21 17.38 14.77 -7.12
CA HIS A 21 16.33 14.97 -6.14
C HIS A 21 16.57 13.93 -5.06
N ALA A 22 16.94 14.38 -3.86
CA ALA A 22 16.84 13.54 -2.68
C ALA A 22 15.34 13.27 -2.49
N ALA A 23 14.92 12.02 -2.62
CA ALA A 23 13.54 11.64 -2.40
C ALA A 23 13.24 11.73 -0.90
N THR A 24 11.98 11.98 -0.55
CA THR A 24 11.56 12.01 0.85
C THR A 24 10.75 10.76 1.15
N LEU A 25 11.16 10.00 2.17
CA LEU A 25 10.46 8.81 2.64
C LEU A 25 9.60 9.17 3.86
N LEU A 26 8.31 8.83 3.80
CA LEU A 26 7.41 8.79 4.94
C LEU A 26 7.32 7.36 5.49
N VAL A 27 7.31 7.25 6.81
CA VAL A 27 7.14 5.97 7.52
C VAL A 27 5.97 6.08 8.48
N GLY A 28 4.95 5.25 8.27
CA GLY A 28 3.88 4.99 9.24
C GLY A 28 4.32 3.93 10.24
N SER A 29 3.72 3.91 11.44
CA SER A 29 4.11 2.96 12.49
C SER A 29 3.02 2.71 13.52
N TYR A 30 3.17 1.64 14.30
CA TYR A 30 2.42 1.42 15.54
C TYR A 30 3.11 2.10 16.72
N THR A 31 2.34 2.66 17.66
CA THR A 31 2.88 3.44 18.79
C THR A 31 2.62 2.81 20.16
N ASP A 32 2.33 1.51 20.21
CA ASP A 32 2.26 0.76 21.48
C ASP A 32 3.65 0.61 22.13
N GLY A 33 4.71 0.75 21.33
CA GLY A 33 6.11 0.75 21.74
C GLY A 33 6.74 2.15 21.75
N ALA A 34 8.01 2.25 21.35
CA ALA A 34 8.77 3.50 21.44
C ALA A 34 8.56 4.46 20.24
N SER A 35 7.83 4.04 19.21
CA SER A 35 7.51 4.92 18.08
C SER A 35 6.66 6.12 18.52
N GLN A 36 6.91 7.27 17.90
CA GLN A 36 6.16 8.51 18.17
C GLN A 36 5.06 8.80 17.14
N GLY A 37 5.02 8.08 16.01
CA GLY A 37 4.04 8.30 14.95
C GLY A 37 4.62 8.24 13.54
N ILE A 38 4.52 9.34 12.80
CA ILE A 38 4.97 9.41 11.40
C ILE A 38 6.38 10.00 11.35
N TYR A 39 7.27 9.36 10.61
CA TYR A 39 8.64 9.83 10.42
C TYR A 39 8.84 10.27 8.98
N ARG A 40 9.56 11.38 8.78
CA ARG A 40 10.01 11.85 7.48
C ARG A 40 11.52 11.75 7.40
N TYR A 41 12.03 11.03 6.41
CA TYR A 41 13.45 10.82 6.18
C TYR A 41 13.88 11.33 4.80
N ALA A 42 15.16 11.71 4.70
CA ALA A 42 15.81 11.88 3.41
C ALA A 42 16.22 10.50 2.87
N PHE A 43 16.02 10.25 1.59
CA PHE A 43 16.42 9.04 0.89
C PHE A 43 17.27 9.38 -0.34
N ASP A 44 18.43 8.74 -0.46
CA ASP A 44 19.31 8.86 -1.61
C ASP A 44 19.05 7.72 -2.61
N SER A 45 18.27 8.01 -3.65
CA SER A 45 17.96 7.05 -4.73
C SER A 45 19.17 6.61 -5.57
N LYS A 46 20.37 7.17 -5.37
CA LYS A 46 21.58 6.65 -6.02
C LYS A 46 22.23 5.52 -5.22
N THR A 47 22.23 5.66 -3.90
CA THR A 47 22.94 4.74 -3.00
C THR A 47 22.00 3.76 -2.30
N GLY A 48 20.72 4.11 -2.19
CA GLY A 48 19.71 3.36 -1.44
C GLY A 48 19.72 3.66 0.06
N HIS A 49 20.45 4.69 0.50
CA HIS A 49 20.55 5.03 1.92
C HIS A 49 19.45 6.01 2.35
N ILE A 50 18.80 5.67 3.45
CA ILE A 50 17.98 6.55 4.29
C ILE A 50 18.92 7.25 5.28
N ASP A 51 18.83 8.57 5.38
CA ASP A 51 19.52 9.32 6.45
C ASP A 51 18.94 8.89 7.81
N PRO A 52 19.75 8.39 8.76
CA PRO A 52 19.22 7.94 10.05
C PRO A 52 18.64 9.08 10.90
N ALA A 53 18.98 10.33 10.63
CA ALA A 53 18.36 11.49 11.27
C ALA A 53 17.04 11.84 10.55
N PRO A 54 15.86 11.69 11.19
CA PRO A 54 14.61 12.09 10.58
C PRO A 54 14.60 13.61 10.36
N LEU A 55 14.16 14.03 9.17
CA LEU A 55 13.88 15.42 8.84
C LEU A 55 12.72 15.97 9.69
N GLN A 56 11.78 15.11 10.08
CA GLN A 56 10.68 15.43 10.99
C GLN A 56 10.14 14.17 11.65
N VAL A 57 9.70 14.30 12.90
CA VAL A 57 8.85 13.32 13.59
C VAL A 57 7.52 13.99 13.92
N VAL A 58 6.41 13.43 13.42
CA VAL A 58 5.05 13.92 13.63
C VAL A 58 4.36 13.01 14.64
N LYS A 59 4.02 13.57 15.81
CA LYS A 59 3.33 12.82 16.85
C LYS A 59 1.93 12.44 16.39
N SER A 60 1.64 11.14 16.35
CA SER A 60 0.33 10.58 16.02
C SER A 60 0.23 9.17 16.60
N VAL A 61 -0.96 8.76 17.04
CA VAL A 61 -1.17 7.44 17.68
C VAL A 61 -1.41 6.39 16.60
N SER A 62 -0.57 5.37 16.52
CA SER A 62 -0.60 4.26 15.57
C SER A 62 -1.00 4.66 14.13
N PRO A 63 -0.30 5.61 13.47
CA PRO A 63 -0.53 5.98 12.08
C PRO A 63 -0.10 4.86 11.13
N SER A 64 -0.87 3.78 11.06
CA SER A 64 -0.39 2.50 10.50
C SER A 64 -0.41 2.46 8.97
N TRP A 65 -1.23 3.30 8.32
CA TRP A 65 -1.37 3.43 6.87
C TRP A 65 -1.49 4.90 6.46
N LEU A 66 -0.74 5.29 5.44
CA LEU A 66 -0.61 6.66 4.95
C LEU A 66 -1.21 6.79 3.54
N VAL A 67 -1.93 7.89 3.30
CA VAL A 67 -2.51 8.22 1.99
C VAL A 67 -2.14 9.64 1.61
N LEU A 68 -1.46 9.80 0.48
CA LEU A 68 -1.18 11.11 -0.10
C LEU A 68 -2.31 11.51 -1.05
N SER A 69 -2.69 12.78 -1.00
CA SER A 69 -3.47 13.42 -2.07
C SER A 69 -2.69 13.45 -3.38
N ALA A 70 -3.39 13.54 -4.52
CA ALA A 70 -2.76 13.49 -5.84
C ALA A 70 -1.73 14.61 -6.09
N ASP A 71 -1.90 15.78 -5.45
CA ASP A 71 -0.94 16.89 -5.54
C ASP A 71 0.14 16.84 -4.43
N GLN A 72 0.10 15.80 -3.59
CA GLN A 72 0.99 15.57 -2.45
C GLN A 72 1.03 16.72 -1.44
N ARG A 73 -0.05 17.53 -1.35
CA ARG A 73 -0.17 18.64 -0.38
C ARG A 73 -0.94 18.29 0.87
N GLN A 74 -1.63 17.16 0.87
CA GLN A 74 -2.35 16.60 2.00
C GLN A 74 -1.89 15.17 2.23
N LEU A 75 -1.74 14.82 3.51
CA LEU A 75 -1.48 13.49 4.01
C LEU A 75 -2.63 13.09 4.93
N PHE A 76 -3.11 11.86 4.76
CA PHE A 76 -4.07 11.24 5.66
C PHE A 76 -3.42 10.01 6.29
N ALA A 77 -3.70 9.78 7.57
CA ALA A 77 -3.22 8.59 8.27
C ALA A 77 -4.37 7.94 9.03
N VAL A 78 -4.58 6.64 8.83
CA VAL A 78 -5.45 5.87 9.72
C VAL A 78 -4.77 5.72 11.07
N ASN A 79 -5.52 5.83 12.17
CA ASN A 79 -5.03 5.62 13.51
C ASN A 79 -5.62 4.31 14.03
N GLU A 80 -4.83 3.25 13.95
CA GLU A 80 -5.27 1.86 14.14
C GLU A 80 -5.33 1.52 15.64
N THR A 81 -6.46 1.87 16.27
CA THR A 81 -6.72 1.62 17.70
C THR A 81 -8.15 1.11 17.93
N PRO A 82 -8.48 0.55 19.11
CA PRO A 82 -9.84 0.11 19.47
C PRO A 82 -10.91 1.21 19.51
N GLN A 83 -10.56 2.47 19.23
CA GLN A 83 -11.48 3.54 18.89
C GLN A 83 -10.89 4.24 17.68
N GLY A 84 -11.22 3.73 16.50
CA GLY A 84 -10.57 4.11 15.26
C GLY A 84 -10.72 5.58 14.92
N HIS A 85 -9.63 6.17 14.45
CA HIS A 85 -9.62 7.54 13.93
C HIS A 85 -8.91 7.61 12.59
N VAL A 86 -9.09 8.73 11.91
CA VAL A 86 -8.25 9.13 10.79
C VAL A 86 -7.84 10.59 10.97
N SER A 87 -6.54 10.83 10.80
CA SER A 87 -5.92 12.14 10.92
C SER A 87 -5.63 12.72 9.54
N SER A 88 -5.74 14.04 9.41
CA SER A 88 -5.35 14.81 8.22
C SER A 88 -4.25 15.80 8.56
N PHE A 89 -3.33 15.99 7.63
CA PHE A 89 -2.18 16.87 7.74
C PHE A 89 -1.96 17.60 6.41
N SER A 90 -1.53 18.85 6.49
CA SER A 90 -1.01 19.59 5.32
C SER A 90 0.48 19.32 5.15
N ILE A 91 0.93 19.25 3.91
CA ILE A 91 2.34 19.16 3.51
C ILE A 91 2.74 20.50 2.87
N SER A 92 3.78 21.15 3.41
CA SER A 92 4.34 22.38 2.85
C SER A 92 5.16 22.10 1.58
N GLY A 93 5.51 23.13 0.81
CA GLY A 93 6.41 22.97 -0.35
C GLY A 93 7.83 22.48 -0.03
N LYS A 94 8.19 22.36 1.26
CA LYS A 94 9.45 21.74 1.73
C LYS A 94 9.24 20.32 2.29
N GLY A 95 8.03 19.77 2.21
CA GLY A 95 7.68 18.48 2.78
C GLY A 95 7.37 18.50 4.29
N GLU A 96 7.24 19.68 4.92
CA GLU A 96 6.88 19.77 6.35
C GLU A 96 5.42 19.41 6.57
N ILE A 97 5.18 18.47 7.47
CA ILE A 97 3.85 17.93 7.78
C ILE A 97 3.31 18.65 9.01
N THR A 98 2.11 19.23 8.89
CA THR A 98 1.43 19.92 9.98
C THR A 98 0.03 19.34 10.17
N PRO A 99 -0.37 18.94 11.40
CA PRO A 99 -1.71 18.41 11.64
C PRO A 99 -2.81 19.43 11.36
N LEU A 100 -3.90 18.98 10.73
CA LEU A 100 -5.09 19.78 10.44
C LEU A 100 -6.24 19.44 11.38
N ASN A 101 -6.71 18.19 11.34
CA ASN A 101 -7.72 17.66 12.25
C ASN A 101 -7.72 16.13 12.27
N GLN A 102 -8.56 15.58 13.16
CA GLN A 102 -8.79 14.14 13.29
C GLN A 102 -10.29 13.90 13.44
N VAL A 103 -10.79 12.79 12.90
CA VAL A 103 -12.19 12.36 13.03
C VAL A 103 -12.28 10.88 13.37
N ALA A 104 -13.29 10.50 14.16
CA ALA A 104 -13.56 9.10 14.47
C ALA A 104 -14.12 8.37 13.24
N THR A 105 -13.64 7.14 13.00
CA THR A 105 -14.09 6.29 11.89
C THR A 105 -15.37 5.53 12.22
N ARG A 106 -15.87 5.61 13.47
CA ARG A 106 -17.04 4.84 13.95
C ARG A 106 -16.86 3.32 13.86
N GLY A 107 -15.62 2.86 13.92
CA GLY A 107 -15.25 1.45 14.02
C GLY A 107 -13.85 1.34 14.61
N ASP A 108 -13.39 0.11 14.76
CA ASP A 108 -12.16 -0.19 15.49
C ASP A 108 -11.05 -0.60 14.50
N GLU A 109 -9.82 -0.28 14.88
CA GLU A 109 -8.59 -0.59 14.14
C GLU A 109 -8.67 -0.32 12.62
N PRO A 110 -8.84 0.95 12.19
CA PRO A 110 -8.75 1.29 10.78
C PRO A 110 -7.34 1.00 10.27
N THR A 111 -7.21 0.13 9.28
CA THR A 111 -5.91 -0.41 8.83
C THR A 111 -5.54 -0.02 7.40
N HIS A 112 -6.48 0.54 6.65
CA HIS A 112 -6.25 0.99 5.28
C HIS A 112 -7.19 2.13 4.90
N ALA A 113 -6.73 3.00 3.99
CA ALA A 113 -7.59 4.01 3.38
C ALA A 113 -7.19 4.30 1.92
N SER A 114 -8.12 4.84 1.14
CA SER A 114 -7.87 5.36 -0.21
C SER A 114 -8.73 6.58 -0.51
N LEU A 115 -8.23 7.46 -1.36
CA LEU A 115 -8.96 8.65 -1.80
C LEU A 115 -9.79 8.35 -3.04
N SER A 116 -11.03 8.83 -3.04
CA SER A 116 -11.84 8.96 -4.26
C SER A 116 -11.08 9.69 -5.36
N ARG A 117 -11.39 9.37 -6.62
CA ARG A 117 -10.72 9.95 -7.80
C ARG A 117 -10.80 11.48 -7.86
N ASP A 118 -11.91 12.04 -7.38
CA ASP A 118 -12.15 13.50 -7.31
C ASP A 118 -11.67 14.13 -5.99
N GLN A 119 -10.96 13.37 -5.14
CA GLN A 119 -10.35 13.81 -3.88
C GLN A 119 -11.37 14.34 -2.84
N ARG A 120 -12.67 14.07 -3.02
CA ARG A 120 -13.74 14.58 -2.13
C ARG A 120 -14.03 13.68 -0.94
N TYR A 121 -13.63 12.41 -1.02
CA TYR A 121 -13.84 11.41 0.01
C TYR A 121 -12.59 10.59 0.25
N LEU A 122 -12.37 10.26 1.51
CA LEU A 122 -11.46 9.22 1.97
C LEU A 122 -12.31 8.02 2.39
N PHE A 123 -12.05 6.87 1.76
CA PHE A 123 -12.63 5.59 2.12
C PHE A 123 -11.72 4.90 3.13
N VAL A 124 -12.26 4.48 4.28
CA VAL A 124 -11.47 3.91 5.38
C VAL A 124 -11.99 2.51 5.74
N ALA A 125 -11.04 1.56 5.83
CA ALA A 125 -11.26 0.17 6.18
C ALA A 125 -11.05 -0.02 7.69
N ASN A 126 -12.13 -0.18 8.45
CA ASN A 126 -12.06 -0.62 9.85
C ASN A 126 -11.94 -2.14 9.89
N TYR A 127 -10.82 -2.64 10.40
CA TYR A 127 -10.58 -4.09 10.50
C TYR A 127 -11.38 -4.72 11.64
N ALA A 128 -11.37 -4.09 12.83
CA ALA A 128 -11.99 -4.54 14.07
C ALA A 128 -11.59 -5.97 14.49
N VAL A 129 -10.64 -6.14 15.40
CA VAL A 129 -10.23 -7.48 15.90
C VAL A 129 -11.39 -8.20 16.58
N ALA A 130 -12.25 -7.46 17.29
CA ALA A 130 -13.45 -8.02 17.90
C ALA A 130 -14.50 -8.40 16.84
N PRO A 131 -15.13 -9.59 16.95
CA PRO A 131 -16.07 -10.06 15.93
C PRO A 131 -17.41 -9.30 15.90
N ASP A 132 -17.76 -8.61 16.98
CA ASP A 132 -18.98 -7.80 17.11
C ASP A 132 -18.61 -6.39 17.64
N PRO A 133 -18.95 -5.30 16.92
CA PRO A 133 -19.75 -5.26 15.70
C PRO A 133 -18.99 -5.68 14.43
N GLY A 134 -17.72 -6.07 14.55
CA GLY A 134 -16.84 -6.44 13.44
C GLY A 134 -16.40 -5.24 12.60
N GLY A 135 -15.70 -5.54 11.52
CA GLY A 135 -15.14 -4.60 10.57
C GLY A 135 -16.19 -3.87 9.75
N SER A 136 -15.78 -2.74 9.17
CA SER A 136 -16.66 -1.93 8.33
C SER A 136 -15.88 -1.09 7.32
N LEU A 137 -16.55 -0.74 6.24
CA LEU A 137 -16.15 0.34 5.34
C LEU A 137 -16.81 1.64 5.82
N VAL A 138 -16.06 2.75 5.86
CA VAL A 138 -16.64 4.08 6.08
C VAL A 138 -16.19 5.11 5.05
N VAL A 139 -17.04 6.11 4.83
CA VAL A 139 -16.81 7.21 3.89
C VAL A 139 -16.69 8.53 4.65
N VAL A 140 -15.53 9.16 4.55
CA VAL A 140 -15.16 10.39 5.25
C VAL A 140 -15.01 11.51 4.22
N PRO A 141 -15.84 12.57 4.23
CA PRO A 141 -15.66 13.68 3.30
C PRO A 141 -14.38 14.48 3.61
N VAL A 142 -13.71 14.91 2.55
CA VAL A 142 -12.50 15.75 2.59
C VAL A 142 -12.88 17.15 2.10
N ALA A 143 -12.66 18.16 2.94
CA ALA A 143 -12.87 19.55 2.58
C ALA A 143 -11.74 20.08 1.69
N LYS A 144 -11.98 21.19 0.98
CA LYS A 144 -10.98 21.82 0.09
C LYS A 144 -9.70 22.26 0.80
N ASP A 145 -9.76 22.52 2.11
CA ASP A 145 -8.61 22.86 2.95
C ASP A 145 -7.90 21.61 3.51
N GLY A 146 -8.29 20.42 3.09
CA GLY A 146 -7.75 19.14 3.56
C GLY A 146 -8.41 18.58 4.82
N LYS A 147 -9.26 19.36 5.50
CA LYS A 147 -9.90 18.89 6.74
C LYS A 147 -10.91 17.79 6.49
N LEU A 148 -10.90 16.79 7.36
CA LEU A 148 -11.87 15.70 7.35
C LEU A 148 -13.18 16.13 8.01
N LYS A 149 -14.31 15.65 7.49
CA LYS A 149 -15.64 15.82 8.10
C LYS A 149 -16.11 14.51 8.73
N ALA A 150 -17.21 14.57 9.48
CA ALA A 150 -17.80 13.38 10.07
C ALA A 150 -18.20 12.35 9.00
N VAL A 151 -18.11 11.07 9.35
CA VAL A 151 -18.51 9.94 8.50
C VAL A 151 -19.94 10.13 7.99
N VAL A 152 -20.13 10.03 6.67
CA VAL A 152 -21.44 10.15 6.00
C VAL A 152 -22.06 8.79 5.67
N GLN A 153 -21.25 7.76 5.50
CA GLN A 153 -21.70 6.41 5.17
C GLN A 153 -20.85 5.35 5.87
N GLN A 154 -21.49 4.28 6.33
CA GLN A 154 -20.86 3.09 6.89
C GLN A 154 -21.54 1.84 6.32
N ALA A 155 -20.75 0.86 5.91
CA ALA A 155 -21.22 -0.44 5.44
C ALA A 155 -20.52 -1.56 6.22
N ARG A 156 -21.28 -2.59 6.58
CA ARG A 156 -20.77 -3.81 7.23
C ARG A 156 -21.06 -5.00 6.33
N HIS A 157 -20.21 -6.00 6.41
CA HIS A 157 -20.36 -7.22 5.65
C HIS A 157 -20.76 -8.39 6.56
N LYS A 158 -21.25 -9.46 5.95
CA LYS A 158 -21.51 -10.70 6.66
C LYS A 158 -20.23 -11.56 6.64
N PRO A 159 -19.73 -12.03 7.80
CA PRO A 159 -18.60 -12.93 7.85
C PRO A 159 -18.88 -14.30 7.20
N SER A 160 -17.83 -15.02 6.84
CA SER A 160 -17.90 -16.40 6.35
C SER A 160 -18.12 -17.38 7.50
N GLY A 161 -17.52 -17.13 8.67
CA GLY A 161 -17.56 -18.02 9.83
C GLY A 161 -16.78 -19.32 9.64
N VAL A 162 -15.91 -19.39 8.62
CA VAL A 162 -15.13 -20.59 8.30
C VAL A 162 -14.04 -20.82 9.34
N ASP A 163 -13.23 -19.79 9.63
CA ASP A 163 -12.33 -19.77 10.78
C ASP A 163 -13.02 -19.15 12.01
N PRO A 164 -13.15 -19.89 13.13
CA PRO A 164 -13.90 -19.45 14.30
C PRO A 164 -13.21 -18.33 15.08
N GLU A 165 -11.93 -18.04 14.85
CA GLU A 165 -11.19 -16.98 15.53
C GLU A 165 -11.03 -15.75 14.64
N ARG A 166 -10.61 -15.96 13.39
CA ARG A 166 -10.23 -14.90 12.44
C ARG A 166 -11.34 -14.49 11.48
N GLN A 167 -12.45 -15.23 11.43
CA GLN A 167 -13.58 -14.99 10.52
C GLN A 167 -14.94 -15.08 11.22
N ALA A 168 -14.96 -14.96 12.55
CA ALA A 168 -16.19 -14.85 13.33
C ALA A 168 -16.90 -13.49 13.13
N GLY A 169 -16.17 -12.46 12.72
CA GLY A 169 -16.68 -11.15 12.33
C GLY A 169 -16.18 -10.75 10.93
N ALA A 170 -16.79 -9.72 10.35
CA ALA A 170 -16.24 -9.09 9.15
C ALA A 170 -14.92 -8.40 9.50
N HIS A 171 -13.98 -8.33 8.56
CA HIS A 171 -12.69 -7.67 8.76
C HIS A 171 -12.24 -6.99 7.46
N VAL A 172 -12.78 -5.80 7.17
CA VAL A 172 -12.42 -5.04 5.97
C VAL A 172 -10.97 -4.59 6.09
N HIS A 173 -10.10 -5.10 5.22
CA HIS A 173 -8.66 -4.88 5.33
C HIS A 173 -8.12 -3.90 4.27
N SER A 174 -8.74 -3.79 3.09
CA SER A 174 -8.34 -2.77 2.11
C SER A 174 -9.52 -2.28 1.28
N LEU A 175 -9.39 -1.04 0.78
CA LEU A 175 -10.36 -0.33 -0.04
C LEU A 175 -9.63 0.29 -1.22
N VAL A 176 -9.90 -0.17 -2.44
CA VAL A 176 -9.13 0.21 -3.63
C VAL A 176 -10.08 0.62 -4.75
N LEU A 177 -9.91 1.82 -5.29
CA LEU A 177 -10.68 2.23 -6.45
C LEU A 177 -10.17 1.54 -7.71
N SER A 178 -11.07 1.23 -8.63
CA SER A 178 -10.70 0.94 -10.02
C SER A 178 -9.93 2.12 -10.63
N PRO A 179 -9.05 1.89 -11.62
CA PRO A 179 -8.30 2.96 -12.27
C PRO A 179 -9.16 4.05 -12.93
N ASP A 180 -10.38 3.71 -13.38
CA ASP A 180 -11.35 4.68 -13.89
C ASP A 180 -12.08 5.45 -12.77
N GLY A 181 -11.91 5.04 -11.52
CA GLY A 181 -12.52 5.63 -10.32
C GLY A 181 -14.01 5.36 -10.15
N SER A 182 -14.62 4.48 -10.94
CA SER A 182 -16.07 4.24 -10.92
C SER A 182 -16.51 3.17 -9.91
N HIS A 183 -15.58 2.32 -9.46
CA HIS A 183 -15.83 1.24 -8.51
C HIS A 183 -14.83 1.25 -7.36
N LEU A 184 -15.28 0.86 -6.17
CA LEU A 184 -14.48 0.65 -4.98
C LEU A 184 -14.56 -0.81 -4.58
N TYR A 185 -13.41 -1.45 -4.48
CA TYR A 185 -13.25 -2.85 -4.10
C TYR A 185 -12.84 -2.93 -2.63
N ALA A 186 -13.64 -3.62 -1.82
CA ALA A 186 -13.44 -3.79 -0.40
C ALA A 186 -13.07 -5.24 -0.09
N CYS A 187 -11.79 -5.49 0.19
CA CYS A 187 -11.31 -6.81 0.60
C CYS A 187 -11.68 -7.04 2.06
N ASP A 188 -12.47 -8.07 2.31
CA ASP A 188 -12.90 -8.45 3.65
C ASP A 188 -12.35 -9.83 4.01
N LEU A 189 -11.37 -9.83 4.91
CA LEU A 189 -10.69 -11.03 5.38
C LEU A 189 -11.68 -11.96 6.09
N GLY A 190 -12.58 -11.38 6.89
CA GLY A 190 -13.57 -12.11 7.67
C GLY A 190 -14.69 -12.73 6.84
N ALA A 191 -14.88 -12.27 5.60
CA ALA A 191 -15.99 -12.67 4.74
C ALA A 191 -15.59 -13.60 3.57
N ASP A 192 -14.29 -13.85 3.36
CA ASP A 192 -13.76 -14.54 2.16
C ASP A 192 -14.28 -13.92 0.85
N ARG A 193 -14.42 -12.59 0.83
CA ARG A 193 -15.03 -11.85 -0.29
C ARG A 193 -14.30 -10.54 -0.58
N VAL A 194 -14.32 -10.15 -1.84
CA VAL A 194 -14.11 -8.76 -2.27
C VAL A 194 -15.48 -8.18 -2.59
N PHE A 195 -15.95 -7.22 -1.80
CA PHE A 195 -17.20 -6.50 -2.08
C PHE A 195 -16.93 -5.36 -3.06
N ILE A 196 -17.91 -5.07 -3.92
CA ILE A 196 -17.77 -4.11 -5.02
C ILE A 196 -18.88 -3.06 -4.87
N TYR A 197 -18.46 -1.80 -4.81
CA TYR A 197 -19.35 -0.64 -4.72
C TYR A 197 -19.14 0.27 -5.91
N ARG A 198 -20.23 0.81 -6.47
CA ARG A 198 -20.19 1.91 -7.43
C ARG A 198 -19.96 3.24 -6.71
N TYR A 199 -19.11 4.07 -7.30
CA TYR A 199 -18.87 5.46 -6.94
C TYR A 199 -19.10 6.35 -8.17
N ASP A 200 -20.13 7.19 -8.11
CA ASP A 200 -20.44 8.17 -9.18
C ASP A 200 -20.26 9.63 -8.73
N GLY A 201 -19.93 9.85 -7.46
CA GLY A 201 -19.79 11.17 -6.86
C GLY A 201 -21.09 12.00 -6.83
N ALA A 202 -22.25 11.42 -7.14
CA ALA A 202 -23.51 12.15 -7.29
C ALA A 202 -24.17 12.47 -5.95
N SER A 203 -24.07 11.56 -4.97
CA SER A 203 -24.69 11.69 -3.66
C SER A 203 -23.68 12.15 -2.60
N SER A 204 -23.98 13.25 -1.89
CA SER A 204 -23.12 13.74 -0.81
C SER A 204 -23.15 12.87 0.43
N ASP A 205 -24.32 12.28 0.71
CA ASP A 205 -24.65 11.63 1.98
C ASP A 205 -24.53 10.11 1.89
N ARG A 206 -24.59 9.57 0.66
CA ARG A 206 -24.39 8.14 0.41
C ARG A 206 -23.61 7.92 -0.89
N PRO A 207 -22.29 8.20 -0.90
CA PRO A 207 -21.49 8.21 -2.13
C PRO A 207 -21.29 6.82 -2.75
N LEU A 208 -21.50 5.74 -1.99
CA LEU A 208 -21.33 4.37 -2.45
C LEU A 208 -22.65 3.61 -2.54
N THR A 209 -22.81 2.82 -3.60
CA THR A 209 -23.92 1.88 -3.75
C THR A 209 -23.39 0.51 -4.16
N PRO A 210 -24.00 -0.62 -3.77
CA PRO A 210 -23.55 -1.93 -4.22
C PRO A 210 -23.52 -2.04 -5.76
N ALA A 211 -22.46 -2.63 -6.31
CA ALA A 211 -22.35 -2.92 -7.74
C ALA A 211 -23.13 -4.18 -8.13
N ILE A 212 -23.13 -4.52 -9.43
CA ILE A 212 -23.68 -5.77 -9.95
C ILE A 212 -22.60 -6.42 -10.82
N PRO A 213 -21.97 -7.53 -10.38
CA PRO A 213 -22.17 -8.21 -9.10
C PRO A 213 -21.69 -7.37 -7.89
N ALA A 214 -22.27 -7.61 -6.71
CA ALA A 214 -21.94 -6.87 -5.49
C ALA A 214 -20.68 -7.40 -4.76
N SER A 215 -20.20 -8.59 -5.14
CA SER A 215 -18.99 -9.17 -4.58
C SER A 215 -18.43 -10.30 -5.45
N VAL A 216 -17.17 -10.63 -5.22
CA VAL A 216 -16.49 -11.84 -5.71
C VAL A 216 -16.20 -12.74 -4.51
N GLU A 217 -16.51 -14.03 -4.63
CA GLU A 217 -16.23 -15.04 -3.59
C GLU A 217 -14.86 -15.67 -3.81
N LEU A 218 -14.14 -15.89 -2.72
CA LEU A 218 -12.82 -16.50 -2.68
C LEU A 218 -12.90 -17.84 -1.94
N PRO A 219 -11.85 -18.70 -2.01
CA PRO A 219 -11.86 -19.97 -1.28
C PRO A 219 -12.18 -19.77 0.21
N PRO A 220 -13.00 -20.65 0.82
CA PRO A 220 -13.30 -20.58 2.24
C PRO A 220 -12.02 -20.59 3.11
N GLY A 221 -11.91 -19.67 4.07
CA GLY A 221 -10.75 -19.56 4.95
C GLY A 221 -9.50 -18.95 4.31
N SER A 222 -9.66 -18.24 3.19
CA SER A 222 -8.53 -17.64 2.46
C SER A 222 -8.13 -16.26 2.97
N GLY A 223 -9.11 -15.47 3.42
CA GLY A 223 -8.87 -14.15 4.01
C GLY A 223 -8.28 -13.11 3.04
N PRO A 224 -9.08 -12.55 2.09
CA PRO A 224 -8.66 -11.46 1.21
C PRO A 224 -8.10 -10.25 1.97
N ARG A 225 -6.93 -9.75 1.56
CA ARG A 225 -6.20 -8.70 2.29
C ARG A 225 -5.98 -7.43 1.49
N HIS A 226 -4.95 -7.37 0.63
CA HIS A 226 -4.61 -6.20 -0.19
C HIS A 226 -4.82 -6.53 -1.67
N LEU A 227 -5.45 -5.60 -2.39
CA LEU A 227 -5.69 -5.68 -3.83
C LEU A 227 -4.98 -4.52 -4.54
N LEU A 228 -4.53 -4.72 -5.76
CA LEU A 228 -4.15 -3.63 -6.67
C LEU A 228 -4.57 -3.93 -8.09
N PHE A 229 -4.66 -2.89 -8.91
CA PHE A 229 -4.86 -2.99 -10.36
C PHE A 229 -3.56 -2.72 -11.09
N ASP A 230 -3.40 -3.31 -12.27
CA ASP A 230 -2.41 -2.81 -13.21
C ASP A 230 -2.78 -1.39 -13.72
N ALA A 231 -1.81 -0.71 -14.34
CA ALA A 231 -2.00 0.67 -14.79
C ALA A 231 -3.13 0.85 -15.82
N LYS A 232 -3.50 -0.22 -16.54
CA LYS A 232 -4.57 -0.20 -17.55
C LYS A 232 -5.94 -0.60 -16.98
N GLY A 233 -5.98 -1.10 -15.74
CA GLY A 233 -7.16 -1.68 -15.13
C GLY A 233 -7.63 -2.97 -15.80
N GLN A 234 -6.77 -3.68 -16.52
CA GLN A 234 -7.11 -4.93 -17.21
C GLN A 234 -6.97 -6.13 -16.29
N HIS A 235 -6.03 -6.06 -15.34
CA HIS A 235 -5.77 -7.11 -14.38
C HIS A 235 -5.77 -6.57 -12.96
N ALA A 236 -6.15 -7.43 -12.01
CA ALA A 236 -6.05 -7.16 -10.58
C ALA A 236 -5.28 -8.29 -9.89
N TYR A 237 -4.55 -7.93 -8.83
CA TYR A 237 -3.77 -8.86 -8.01
C TYR A 237 -4.19 -8.73 -6.55
N LEU A 238 -4.52 -9.85 -5.91
CA LEU A 238 -5.05 -9.92 -4.54
C LEU A 238 -4.18 -10.84 -3.69
N THR A 239 -3.84 -10.41 -2.48
CA THR A 239 -3.29 -11.29 -1.45
C THR A 239 -4.39 -11.96 -0.64
N LEU A 240 -4.24 -13.26 -0.40
CA LEU A 240 -5.05 -14.04 0.54
C LEU A 240 -4.19 -14.32 1.77
N GLU A 241 -4.46 -13.61 2.87
CA GLU A 241 -3.63 -13.61 4.07
C GLU A 241 -3.49 -15.01 4.67
N MET A 242 -4.62 -15.67 4.90
CA MET A 242 -4.70 -16.88 5.71
C MET A 242 -4.23 -18.12 4.94
N SER A 243 -4.43 -18.14 3.62
CA SER A 243 -3.92 -19.21 2.76
C SER A 243 -2.50 -18.97 2.24
N ALA A 244 -1.97 -17.76 2.39
CA ALA A 244 -0.70 -17.29 1.82
C ALA A 244 -0.60 -17.53 0.31
N GLU A 245 -1.57 -16.99 -0.41
CA GLU A 245 -1.66 -17.06 -1.86
C GLU A 245 -1.74 -15.65 -2.46
N VAL A 246 -1.36 -15.55 -3.74
CA VAL A 246 -1.68 -14.41 -4.59
C VAL A 246 -2.61 -14.88 -5.70
N VAL A 247 -3.67 -14.10 -5.94
CA VAL A 247 -4.65 -14.34 -7.00
C VAL A 247 -4.51 -13.26 -8.05
N MET A 248 -4.57 -13.67 -9.31
CA MET A 248 -4.66 -12.79 -10.47
C MET A 248 -6.05 -12.92 -11.09
N PHE A 249 -6.64 -11.78 -11.40
CA PHE A 249 -7.95 -11.65 -12.04
C PHE A 249 -7.82 -10.92 -13.38
N ASP A 250 -8.63 -11.32 -14.35
CA ASP A 250 -9.06 -10.41 -15.40
C ASP A 250 -10.13 -9.46 -14.83
N VAL A 251 -10.09 -8.21 -15.26
CA VAL A 251 -11.15 -7.23 -15.00
C VAL A 251 -12.04 -7.15 -16.23
N GLN A 252 -13.28 -7.62 -16.12
CA GLN A 252 -14.24 -7.64 -17.23
C GLN A 252 -15.58 -7.08 -16.77
N ASN A 253 -16.03 -5.97 -17.39
CA ASN A 253 -17.26 -5.26 -17.01
C ASN A 253 -17.34 -5.03 -15.50
N ASP A 254 -16.25 -4.52 -14.92
CA ASP A 254 -16.08 -4.24 -13.49
C ASP A 254 -16.13 -5.46 -12.54
N ALA A 255 -16.29 -6.68 -13.09
CA ALA A 255 -16.18 -7.92 -12.35
C ALA A 255 -14.73 -8.43 -12.34
N LEU A 256 -14.32 -9.07 -11.25
CA LEU A 256 -13.04 -9.76 -11.13
C LEU A 256 -13.24 -11.24 -11.46
N LEU A 257 -12.59 -11.72 -12.52
CA LEU A 257 -12.63 -13.11 -12.94
C LEU A 257 -11.30 -13.80 -12.65
N GLU A 258 -11.29 -14.72 -11.68
CA GLU A 258 -10.07 -15.42 -11.27
C GLU A 258 -9.48 -16.21 -12.45
N ARG A 259 -8.19 -16.00 -12.73
CA ARG A 259 -7.45 -16.73 -13.78
C ARG A 259 -6.33 -17.59 -13.23
N GLN A 260 -5.71 -17.13 -12.15
CA GLN A 260 -4.56 -17.80 -11.58
C GLN A 260 -4.53 -17.56 -10.08
N ARG A 261 -4.15 -18.61 -9.33
CA ARG A 261 -3.84 -18.52 -7.91
C ARG A 261 -2.56 -19.29 -7.65
N LEU A 262 -1.61 -18.66 -6.97
CA LEU A 262 -0.29 -19.24 -6.68
C LEU A 262 0.04 -19.16 -5.20
N PRO A 263 0.66 -20.21 -4.61
CA PRO A 263 1.14 -20.16 -3.25
C PRO A 263 2.37 -19.24 -3.14
N LEU A 264 2.39 -18.44 -2.08
CA LEU A 264 3.54 -17.59 -1.75
C LEU A 264 4.67 -18.40 -1.12
N THR A 265 4.33 -19.45 -0.38
CA THR A 265 5.31 -20.30 0.31
C THR A 265 5.12 -21.79 -0.02
N GLU A 266 6.20 -22.55 0.05
CA GLU A 266 6.17 -24.02 -0.05
C GLU A 266 5.92 -24.68 1.31
N HIS A 267 6.02 -23.90 2.40
CA HIS A 267 5.75 -24.36 3.75
C HIS A 267 4.27 -24.68 3.94
N LYS A 268 3.99 -25.85 4.53
CA LYS A 268 2.61 -26.32 4.78
C LYS A 268 2.08 -25.88 6.15
N GLU A 269 2.95 -25.45 7.03
CA GLU A 269 2.62 -25.03 8.39
C GLU A 269 1.84 -23.71 8.38
N ALA A 270 0.78 -23.62 9.19
CA ALA A 270 -0.03 -22.40 9.30
C ALA A 270 0.82 -21.19 9.74
N ALA A 271 1.86 -21.40 10.56
CA ALA A 271 2.74 -20.34 11.02
C ALA A 271 3.54 -19.65 9.90
N ALA A 272 3.70 -20.29 8.74
CA ALA A 272 4.38 -19.72 7.58
C ALA A 272 3.44 -18.97 6.61
N ARG A 273 2.13 -18.93 6.93
CA ARG A 273 1.10 -18.39 6.04
C ARG A 273 0.54 -17.09 6.58
N ALA A 274 0.98 -15.97 6.01
CA ALA A 274 0.45 -14.66 6.37
C ALA A 274 0.79 -13.64 5.26
N ALA A 275 0.12 -13.76 4.10
CA ALA A 275 0.33 -12.80 3.01
C ALA A 275 0.10 -11.36 3.50
N GLY A 276 0.89 -10.44 2.98
CA GLY A 276 0.94 -9.05 3.43
C GLY A 276 0.71 -8.07 2.28
N GLY A 277 1.64 -7.13 2.14
CA GLY A 277 1.64 -6.09 1.11
C GLY A 277 1.84 -6.70 -0.28
N VAL A 278 1.36 -5.98 -1.30
CA VAL A 278 1.51 -6.33 -2.71
C VAL A 278 1.74 -5.05 -3.50
N HIS A 279 2.74 -5.05 -4.38
CA HIS A 279 3.07 -3.91 -5.23
C HIS A 279 3.54 -4.37 -6.61
N LEU A 280 3.18 -3.61 -7.64
CA LEU A 280 3.73 -3.75 -8.99
C LEU A 280 4.89 -2.78 -9.18
N SER A 281 5.87 -3.17 -10.00
CA SER A 281 6.76 -2.18 -10.61
C SER A 281 5.99 -1.25 -11.55
N ALA A 282 6.45 -0.01 -11.69
CA ALA A 282 5.85 1.04 -12.50
C ALA A 282 5.72 0.64 -13.98
N ASP A 283 6.61 -0.22 -14.47
CA ASP A 283 6.55 -0.77 -15.82
C ASP A 283 5.59 -1.98 -15.96
N GLY A 284 4.95 -2.39 -14.86
CA GLY A 284 4.01 -3.51 -14.79
C GLY A 284 4.62 -4.89 -15.02
N ARG A 285 5.95 -5.02 -15.08
CA ARG A 285 6.62 -6.29 -15.43
C ARG A 285 6.86 -7.22 -14.25
N PHE A 286 6.80 -6.71 -13.02
CA PHE A 286 7.10 -7.49 -11.82
C PHE A 286 6.10 -7.19 -10.71
N LEU A 287 5.64 -8.26 -10.05
CA LEU A 287 4.80 -8.20 -8.86
C LEU A 287 5.61 -8.68 -7.66
N TYR A 288 5.52 -7.95 -6.57
CA TYR A 288 6.15 -8.26 -5.29
C TYR A 288 5.04 -8.51 -4.27
N VAL A 289 5.21 -9.52 -3.43
CA VAL A 289 4.26 -9.85 -2.36
C VAL A 289 5.03 -10.17 -1.09
N SER A 290 4.69 -9.55 0.04
CA SER A 290 5.26 -9.96 1.33
C SER A 290 4.52 -11.17 1.90
N ASN A 291 5.26 -12.08 2.51
CA ASN A 291 4.70 -13.15 3.33
C ASN A 291 5.34 -13.10 4.72
N ARG A 292 4.49 -12.95 5.74
CA ARG A 292 4.88 -12.85 7.15
C ARG A 292 4.90 -14.23 7.79
N GLY A 293 4.87 -14.28 9.11
CA GLY A 293 4.92 -15.54 9.86
C GLY A 293 6.36 -16.05 9.92
N THR A 294 6.57 -17.37 9.88
CA THR A 294 7.92 -17.94 9.91
C THR A 294 8.65 -17.86 8.58
N ALA A 295 7.96 -17.52 7.47
CA ALA A 295 8.56 -17.39 6.14
C ALA A 295 9.36 -16.08 5.98
N ASN A 296 8.79 -14.95 6.43
CA ASN A 296 9.43 -13.62 6.44
C ASN A 296 10.21 -13.32 5.14
N GLU A 297 9.48 -13.23 4.03
CA GLU A 297 10.03 -13.09 2.68
C GLU A 297 9.26 -12.08 1.80
N ILE A 298 9.94 -11.52 0.81
CA ILE A 298 9.32 -10.95 -0.39
C ILE A 298 9.36 -12.01 -1.50
N VAL A 299 8.20 -12.33 -2.04
CA VAL A 299 8.02 -13.22 -3.19
C VAL A 299 7.91 -12.37 -4.45
N VAL A 300 8.76 -12.65 -5.43
CA VAL A 300 8.88 -11.89 -6.68
C VAL A 300 8.33 -12.72 -7.83
N PHE A 301 7.43 -12.13 -8.60
CA PHE A 301 6.85 -12.73 -9.80
C PHE A 301 7.16 -11.87 -11.03
N ARG A 302 7.39 -12.52 -12.17
CA ARG A 302 7.27 -11.89 -13.49
C ARG A 302 5.81 -11.81 -13.86
N VAL A 303 5.39 -10.67 -14.36
CA VAL A 303 4.06 -10.47 -14.95
C VAL A 303 4.15 -10.64 -16.46
N SER A 304 3.33 -11.52 -17.00
CA SER A 304 3.16 -11.70 -18.45
C SER A 304 2.56 -10.44 -19.06
N LYS A 305 3.14 -9.96 -20.15
CA LYS A 305 2.66 -8.77 -20.86
C LYS A 305 1.36 -9.01 -21.63
N ASP A 306 1.08 -10.27 -21.96
CA ASP A 306 -0.02 -10.63 -22.86
C ASP A 306 -1.32 -10.85 -22.09
N ASP A 307 -1.23 -11.48 -20.92
CA ASP A 307 -2.39 -11.97 -20.16
C ASP A 307 -2.26 -11.77 -18.64
N GLY A 308 -1.27 -10.98 -18.18
CA GLY A 308 -1.10 -10.63 -16.77
C GLY A 308 -0.71 -11.77 -15.82
N GLN A 309 -0.56 -13.01 -16.32
CA GLN A 309 -0.21 -14.17 -15.49
C GLN A 309 1.16 -14.02 -14.81
N LEU A 310 1.25 -14.62 -13.64
CA LEU A 310 2.41 -14.59 -12.76
C LEU A 310 3.28 -15.83 -12.96
N ALA A 311 4.59 -15.61 -13.05
CA ALA A 311 5.60 -16.66 -12.96
C ALA A 311 6.57 -16.34 -11.83
N LEU A 312 6.72 -17.26 -10.87
CA LEU A 312 7.63 -17.09 -9.75
C LEU A 312 9.08 -16.91 -10.26
N LEU A 313 9.76 -15.89 -9.74
CA LEU A 313 11.18 -15.63 -10.02
C LEU A 313 12.06 -15.87 -8.79
N GLN A 314 11.61 -15.43 -7.61
CA GLN A 314 12.44 -15.41 -6.43
C GLN A 314 11.60 -15.42 -5.16
N ARG A 315 12.13 -16.04 -4.11
CA ARG A 315 11.78 -15.80 -2.72
C ARG A 315 13.00 -15.20 -2.03
N ARG A 316 12.84 -14.03 -1.42
CA ARG A 316 13.94 -13.27 -0.80
C ARG A 316 13.59 -13.03 0.66
N THR A 317 14.37 -13.57 1.59
CA THR A 317 14.23 -13.24 3.02
C THR A 317 14.28 -11.73 3.24
N VAL A 318 13.46 -11.22 4.16
CA VAL A 318 13.41 -9.81 4.52
C VAL A 318 14.46 -9.39 5.54
N GLU A 319 15.28 -10.33 6.01
CA GLU A 319 16.33 -10.12 7.03
C GLU A 319 15.78 -9.48 8.32
N GLY A 320 14.53 -9.83 8.65
CA GLY A 320 13.77 -9.31 9.77
C GLY A 320 12.51 -10.12 10.03
N ASP A 321 11.64 -9.58 10.88
CA ASP A 321 10.38 -10.23 11.26
C ASP A 321 9.17 -9.34 10.95
N HIS A 322 8.14 -9.97 10.39
CA HIS A 322 6.84 -9.39 10.08
C HIS A 322 6.93 -8.25 9.05
N PRO A 323 7.28 -8.54 7.77
CA PRO A 323 7.30 -7.55 6.69
C PRO A 323 5.87 -7.07 6.39
N ARG A 324 5.42 -6.06 7.15
CA ARG A 324 4.04 -5.56 7.15
C ARG A 324 3.71 -4.86 5.85
N GLU A 325 4.65 -4.06 5.35
CA GLU A 325 4.61 -3.37 4.07
C GLU A 325 6.01 -3.23 3.47
N PHE A 326 6.05 -2.81 2.21
CA PHE A 326 7.27 -2.43 1.52
C PHE A 326 6.98 -1.38 0.44
N ALA A 327 8.01 -0.72 -0.07
CA ALA A 327 7.89 0.22 -1.18
C ALA A 327 9.07 0.07 -2.15
N LEU A 328 8.80 0.26 -3.45
CA LEU A 328 9.86 0.54 -4.41
C LEU A 328 10.22 2.03 -4.29
N ASP A 329 11.51 2.34 -4.36
CA ASP A 329 11.92 3.75 -4.43
C ASP A 329 11.53 4.39 -5.77
N PRO A 330 11.50 5.73 -5.90
CA PRO A 330 11.09 6.39 -7.14
C PRO A 330 11.92 6.02 -8.38
N SER A 331 13.19 5.63 -8.18
CA SER A 331 14.04 5.13 -9.29
C SER A 331 13.84 3.64 -9.60
N GLU A 332 13.10 2.94 -8.74
CA GLU A 332 12.92 1.49 -8.65
C GLU A 332 14.20 0.66 -8.70
N ASN A 333 15.33 1.22 -8.27
CA ASN A 333 16.57 0.48 -8.10
C ASN A 333 16.69 -0.15 -6.70
N PHE A 334 15.77 0.19 -5.80
CA PHE A 334 15.71 -0.29 -4.44
C PHE A 334 14.29 -0.68 -4.03
N LEU A 335 14.21 -1.66 -3.14
CA LEU A 335 12.99 -2.04 -2.43
C LEU A 335 13.25 -1.94 -0.93
N LEU A 336 12.38 -1.21 -0.23
CA LEU A 336 12.46 -0.96 1.21
C LEU A 336 11.38 -1.79 1.91
N VAL A 337 11.74 -2.60 2.90
CA VAL A 337 10.82 -3.46 3.65
C VAL A 337 10.66 -2.95 5.08
N ALA A 338 9.42 -2.68 5.49
CA ALA A 338 9.06 -2.36 6.87
C ALA A 338 8.85 -3.64 7.68
N ASN A 339 9.90 -4.08 8.40
CA ASN A 339 9.85 -5.26 9.27
C ASN A 339 9.39 -4.87 10.67
N GLN A 340 8.07 -4.93 10.87
CA GLN A 340 7.38 -4.39 12.04
C GLN A 340 7.91 -4.97 13.36
N LYS A 341 8.02 -6.29 13.47
CA LYS A 341 8.33 -6.96 14.76
C LYS A 341 9.81 -6.92 15.11
N SER A 342 10.68 -6.72 14.13
CA SER A 342 12.12 -6.54 14.34
C SER A 342 12.55 -5.07 14.40
N ASN A 343 11.62 -4.12 14.43
CA ASN A 343 11.90 -2.68 14.55
C ASN A 343 12.98 -2.17 13.57
N GLN A 344 12.81 -2.47 12.28
CA GLN A 344 13.77 -2.04 11.27
C GLN A 344 13.14 -1.88 9.88
N ILE A 345 13.74 -1.00 9.08
CA ILE A 345 13.55 -0.94 7.63
C ILE A 345 14.79 -1.53 6.96
N VAL A 346 14.61 -2.52 6.11
CA VAL A 346 15.68 -3.14 5.32
C VAL A 346 15.59 -2.65 3.88
N VAL A 347 16.67 -2.12 3.34
CA VAL A 347 16.76 -1.64 1.95
C VAL A 347 17.58 -2.61 1.13
N MET A 348 17.00 -3.11 0.04
CA MET A 348 17.64 -4.07 -0.87
C MET A 348 17.80 -3.48 -2.27
N ARG A 349 18.87 -3.84 -2.97
CA ARG A 349 18.96 -3.56 -4.41
C ARG A 349 17.91 -4.33 -5.18
N ARG A 350 17.35 -3.71 -6.21
CA ARG A 350 16.50 -4.32 -7.23
C ARG A 350 17.17 -4.16 -8.59
N ASP A 351 17.24 -5.24 -9.39
CA ASP A 351 17.57 -5.11 -10.82
C ASP A 351 16.27 -4.85 -11.59
N PRO A 352 16.04 -3.64 -12.14
CA PRO A 352 14.80 -3.31 -12.86
C PRO A 352 14.61 -4.11 -14.15
N ARG A 353 15.64 -4.77 -14.69
CA ARG A 353 15.54 -5.60 -15.89
C ARG A 353 15.02 -7.00 -15.57
N THR A 354 15.45 -7.56 -14.45
CA THR A 354 15.12 -8.95 -14.06
C THR A 354 14.03 -9.02 -12.99
N GLY A 355 13.80 -7.92 -12.27
CA GLY A 355 12.88 -7.82 -11.13
C GLY A 355 13.44 -8.37 -9.81
N MET A 356 14.60 -9.03 -9.86
CA MET A 356 15.16 -9.73 -8.69
C MET A 356 15.68 -8.75 -7.64
N LEU A 357 15.58 -9.17 -6.38
CA LEU A 357 16.09 -8.46 -5.20
C LEU A 357 17.46 -9.05 -4.82
N GLY A 358 18.45 -8.17 -4.69
CA GLY A 358 19.84 -8.51 -4.43
C GLY A 358 20.26 -8.32 -2.99
N GLU A 359 21.47 -7.79 -2.84
CA GLU A 359 22.10 -7.48 -1.55
C GLU A 359 21.32 -6.40 -0.77
N THR A 360 21.35 -6.52 0.55
CA THR A 360 20.92 -5.47 1.47
C THR A 360 21.96 -4.36 1.47
N VAL A 361 21.53 -3.13 1.19
CA VAL A 361 22.40 -1.94 1.21
C VAL A 361 22.33 -1.18 2.52
N GLN A 362 21.23 -1.30 3.26
CA GLN A 362 21.07 -0.70 4.57
C GLN A 362 20.04 -1.44 5.41
N THR A 363 20.29 -1.49 6.72
CA THR A 363 19.29 -1.78 7.74
C THR A 363 19.21 -0.58 8.69
N LEU A 364 18.05 0.08 8.71
CA LEU A 364 17.79 1.25 9.54
C LEU A 364 16.92 0.84 10.75
N PRO A 365 17.35 1.07 12.00
CA PRO A 365 16.47 0.94 13.16
C PRO A 365 15.30 1.91 13.07
N GLN A 366 14.08 1.37 13.17
CA GLN A 366 12.83 2.12 13.12
C GLN A 366 11.81 1.36 13.94
N GLU A 367 11.20 1.99 14.94
CA GLU A 367 10.23 1.32 15.81
C GLU A 367 8.93 1.01 15.05
N ALA A 368 8.54 -0.27 15.07
CA ALA A 368 7.31 -0.84 14.53
C ALA A 368 6.79 -0.22 13.21
N PRO A 369 7.61 -0.15 12.13
CA PRO A 369 7.21 0.43 10.86
C PRO A 369 6.10 -0.40 10.22
N SER A 370 5.14 0.25 9.58
CA SER A 370 3.94 -0.40 9.05
C SER A 370 3.50 0.07 7.67
N ASP A 371 4.00 1.21 7.19
CA ASP A 371 3.78 1.71 5.83
C ASP A 371 4.95 2.61 5.39
N LEU A 372 5.21 2.65 4.09
CA LEU A 372 6.29 3.40 3.46
C LEU A 372 5.72 4.15 2.24
N LYS A 373 5.89 5.47 2.17
CA LYS A 373 5.47 6.29 1.02
C LYS A 373 6.56 7.27 0.63
N PHE A 374 6.78 7.45 -0.67
CA PHE A 374 7.66 8.50 -1.17
C PHE A 374 6.86 9.77 -1.50
N ILE A 375 7.44 10.93 -1.18
CA ILE A 375 7.01 12.24 -1.68
C ILE A 375 8.04 12.67 -2.73
N GLU A 376 7.55 13.17 -3.86
CA GLU A 376 8.34 13.64 -5.00
C GLU A 376 8.50 15.17 -5.04
#